data_AF-A0A4Q4YHN0-F1
#
_entry.id   AF-A0A4Q4YHN0-F1
#
_cell.length_a   1.000
_cell.length_b   1.000
_cell.length_c   1.000
_cell.angle_alpha   90.00
_cell.angle_beta   90.00
_cell.angle_gamma   90.00
#
_symmetry.space_group_name_H-M   'P 1'
#
loop_
_entity.id
_entity.type
_entity.pdbx_description
1 polymer ?
#
loop_
_entity_poly.entity_id
_entity_poly.type
_entity_poly.pdbx_seq_one_letter_code
_entity_poly.pdbx_strand_id
1 'polypeptide(L)'
;MMLSYSFEARILSGYVKGKEDADVKTLISQVQHYASSVAHPLLLPILILCRELSLGNDKARREARESVRRLEQILLNRYHVTPAAGYAQDEDLILDSIIPKLHKLRCQELQRRPQTWQKVAGRILEATNAFWDNLEEQRKDPVMQKIHRTILSRLDFMLVKLEGLESYTQVTLERMDMLRELMNSIIGQVESRLSVEIATQQHRLADASRRDSISMKTLAFLGAVFLPGTFLAALFSMPSLDFSDGKGDFSRGIGMYFVIMVPLTLLTLGIWWKFTQVSVKEVEEEHASEIEMRVYSLEDRIMRRIRQRTGLRIGTLEVSPA
;
A
#
# COMPACT_ATOMS: atom_id res chain seq x y z
N MET A 1 -17.37 6.12 37.84
CA MET A 1 -17.69 6.72 39.15
C MET A 1 -19.19 6.56 39.38
N MET A 2 -19.59 6.23 40.60
CA MET A 2 -20.99 6.18 41.03
C MET A 2 -21.13 7.04 42.27
N LEU A 3 -22.04 8.02 42.25
CA LEU A 3 -22.29 8.91 43.39
C LEU A 3 -23.78 8.87 43.73
N SER A 4 -24.09 8.97 45.01
CA SER A 4 -25.43 9.09 45.56
C SER A 4 -25.42 10.19 46.62
N TYR A 5 -26.41 11.06 46.60
CA TYR A 5 -26.53 12.18 47.53
C TYR A 5 -27.84 12.06 48.32
N SER A 6 -27.74 12.14 49.64
CA SER A 6 -28.89 12.20 50.53
C SER A 6 -29.21 13.66 50.90
N PHE A 7 -30.42 14.13 50.57
CA PHE A 7 -30.88 15.49 50.87
C PHE A 7 -31.12 15.71 52.37
N GLU A 8 -31.52 14.67 53.09
CA GLU A 8 -31.75 14.71 54.54
C GLU A 8 -30.42 14.77 55.30
N ALA A 9 -29.51 13.83 55.02
CA ALA A 9 -28.24 13.72 55.73
C ALA A 9 -27.15 14.68 55.21
N ARG A 10 -27.31 15.26 54.02
CA ARG A 10 -26.31 16.08 53.30
C ARG A 10 -24.99 15.34 53.05
N ILE A 11 -25.07 14.02 52.91
CA ILE A 11 -23.91 13.15 52.67
C ILE A 11 -23.89 12.75 51.20
N LEU A 12 -22.74 12.98 50.56
CA LEU A 12 -22.40 12.42 49.26
C LEU A 12 -21.61 11.14 49.47
N SER A 13 -22.22 10.00 49.12
CA SER A 13 -21.58 8.69 49.17
C SER A 13 -21.30 8.21 47.76
N GLY A 14 -20.18 7.53 47.54
CA GLY A 14 -19.89 7.04 46.21
C GLY A 14 -18.60 6.24 46.05
N TYR A 15 -18.45 5.67 44.87
CA TYR A 15 -17.32 4.86 44.46
C TYR A 15 -16.66 5.45 43.22
N VAL A 16 -15.35 5.69 43.30
CA VAL A 16 -14.54 6.19 42.19
C VAL A 16 -13.44 5.18 41.89
N LYS A 17 -13.38 4.73 40.64
CA LYS A 17 -12.28 3.91 40.11
C LYS A 17 -11.59 4.73 39.02
N GLY A 18 -10.28 4.93 39.15
CA GLY A 18 -9.45 5.68 38.22
C GLY A 18 -8.11 5.00 37.99
N LYS A 19 -7.42 5.39 36.91
CA LYS A 19 -6.03 4.99 36.64
C LYS A 19 -5.11 5.74 37.60
N GLU A 20 -3.92 5.20 37.92
CA GLU A 20 -2.97 5.86 38.83
C GLU A 20 -2.60 7.28 38.37
N ASP A 21 -2.49 7.46 37.05
CA ASP A 21 -2.19 8.74 36.39
C ASP A 21 -3.31 9.80 36.53
N ALA A 22 -4.54 9.36 36.87
CA ALA A 22 -5.68 10.27 37.04
C ALA A 22 -5.65 11.01 38.40
N ASP A 23 -4.77 10.59 39.32
CA ASP A 23 -4.48 11.26 40.60
C ASP A 23 -5.76 11.75 41.31
N VAL A 24 -6.73 10.84 41.38
CA VAL A 24 -8.06 11.08 41.95
C VAL A 24 -7.98 11.35 43.45
N LYS A 25 -6.95 10.81 44.12
CA LYS A 25 -6.73 10.97 45.56
C LYS A 25 -6.48 12.42 45.95
N THR A 26 -5.67 13.16 45.17
CA THR A 26 -5.43 14.59 45.45
C THR A 26 -6.70 15.41 45.25
N LEU A 27 -7.49 15.13 44.21
CA LEU A 27 -8.78 15.80 43.97
C LEU A 27 -9.76 15.58 45.13
N ILE A 28 -9.85 14.35 45.65
CA ILE A 28 -10.69 14.05 46.81
C ILE A 28 -10.24 14.86 48.02
N SER A 29 -8.93 14.94 48.29
CA SER A 29 -8.41 15.72 49.41
C SER A 29 -8.69 17.23 49.28
N GLN A 30 -8.60 17.78 48.06
CA GLN A 30 -8.97 19.17 47.78
C GLN A 30 -10.46 19.40 48.04
N VAL A 31 -11.33 18.53 47.52
CA VAL A 31 -12.78 18.65 47.75
C VAL A 31 -13.12 18.53 49.22
N GLN A 32 -12.47 17.64 49.98
CA GLN A 32 -12.65 17.51 51.43
C GLN A 32 -12.27 18.79 52.18
N HIS A 33 -11.23 19.50 51.74
CA HIS A 33 -10.83 20.79 52.33
C HIS A 33 -11.87 21.90 52.07
N TYR A 34 -12.55 21.86 50.92
CA TYR A 34 -13.61 22.82 50.57
C TYR A 34 -15.00 22.41 51.07
N ALA A 35 -15.20 21.13 51.42
CA ALA A 35 -16.47 20.57 51.88
C ALA A 35 -16.98 21.20 53.19
N SER A 36 -16.08 21.75 54.02
CA SER A 36 -16.43 22.46 55.25
C SER A 36 -17.08 23.83 55.01
N SER A 37 -16.93 24.42 53.82
CA SER A 37 -17.47 25.74 53.47
C SER A 37 -18.57 25.69 52.40
N VAL A 38 -18.59 24.64 51.57
CA VAL A 38 -19.49 24.52 50.41
C VAL A 38 -19.80 23.04 50.13
N ALA A 39 -21.04 22.61 50.33
CA ALA A 39 -21.48 21.22 50.13
C ALA A 39 -22.32 21.05 48.85
N HIS A 40 -21.77 21.38 47.68
CA HIS A 40 -22.44 21.06 46.41
C HIS A 40 -22.04 19.64 45.95
N PRO A 41 -22.99 18.70 45.79
CA PRO A 41 -22.68 17.29 45.53
C PRO A 41 -21.96 17.02 44.20
N LEU A 42 -22.11 17.94 43.24
CA LEU A 42 -21.51 17.82 41.90
C LEU A 42 -20.15 18.51 41.75
N LEU A 43 -19.59 19.08 42.82
CA LEU A 43 -18.28 19.72 42.78
C LEU A 43 -17.18 18.72 42.35
N LEU A 44 -17.18 17.52 42.95
CA LEU A 44 -16.21 16.47 42.63
C LEU A 44 -16.30 15.99 41.17
N PRO A 45 -17.48 15.60 40.64
CA PRO A 45 -17.64 15.28 39.22
C PRO A 45 -17.12 16.35 38.26
N ILE A 46 -17.39 17.62 38.55
CA ILE A 46 -17.01 18.73 37.67
C ILE A 46 -15.50 18.96 37.70
N LEU A 47 -14.87 18.83 38.87
CA LEU A 47 -13.41 18.94 38.98
C LEU A 47 -12.70 17.81 38.24
N ILE A 48 -13.19 16.58 38.37
CA ILE A 48 -12.68 15.43 37.62
C ILE A 48 -12.82 15.70 36.12
N LEU A 49 -14.00 16.14 35.67
CA LEU A 49 -14.25 16.46 34.26
C LEU A 49 -13.33 17.59 33.77
N CYS A 50 -13.11 18.64 34.58
CA CYS A 50 -12.20 19.74 34.24
C CYS A 50 -10.75 19.29 34.10
N ARG A 51 -10.30 18.33 34.92
CA ARG A 51 -8.93 17.79 34.85
C ARG A 51 -8.74 16.92 33.61
N GLU A 52 -9.69 16.02 33.35
CA GLU A 52 -9.70 15.16 32.16
C GLU A 52 -9.81 15.96 30.86
N LEU A 53 -10.48 17.12 30.89
CA LEU A 53 -10.58 18.04 29.75
C LEU A 53 -9.53 19.16 29.78
N SER A 54 -8.53 19.06 30.65
CA SER A 54 -7.52 20.10 30.85
C SER A 54 -6.50 20.18 29.69
N LEU A 55 -5.72 21.26 29.72
CA LEU A 55 -4.79 21.70 28.67
C LEU A 55 -3.77 20.65 28.22
N GLY A 56 -3.39 19.69 29.08
CA GLY A 56 -2.46 18.62 28.71
C GLY A 56 -2.99 17.75 27.56
N ASN A 57 -4.29 17.45 27.58
CA ASN A 57 -4.96 16.71 26.52
C ASN A 57 -5.15 17.56 25.26
N ASP A 58 -5.36 18.87 25.40
CA ASP A 58 -5.44 19.78 24.26
C ASP A 58 -4.11 19.91 23.52
N LYS A 59 -2.97 19.91 24.25
CA LYS A 59 -1.63 19.97 23.65
C LYS A 59 -1.31 18.72 22.85
N ALA A 60 -1.51 17.53 23.43
CA ALA A 60 -1.30 16.26 22.73
C ALA A 60 -2.14 16.16 21.45
N ARG A 61 -3.39 16.64 21.48
CA ARG A 61 -4.27 16.70 20.29
C ARG A 61 -3.80 17.71 19.23
N ARG A 62 -3.19 18.82 19.64
CA ARG A 62 -2.56 19.76 18.69
C ARG A 62 -1.35 19.13 18.01
N GLU A 63 -0.50 18.46 18.78
CA GLU A 63 0.69 17.76 18.27
C GLU A 63 0.32 16.63 17.30
N ALA A 64 -0.73 15.84 17.61
CA ALA A 64 -1.24 14.81 16.71
C ALA A 64 -1.70 15.41 15.36
N ARG A 65 -2.48 16.50 15.39
CA ARG A 65 -2.93 17.19 14.17
C ARG A 65 -1.78 17.78 13.36
N GLU A 66 -0.80 18.37 14.03
CA GLU A 66 0.38 18.90 13.35
C GLU A 66 1.21 17.76 12.70
N SER A 67 1.26 16.60 13.35
CA SER A 67 1.88 15.40 12.78
C SER A 67 1.13 14.92 11.53
N VAL A 68 -0.21 14.92 11.53
CA VAL A 68 -1.01 14.59 10.33
C VAL A 68 -0.74 15.57 9.19
N ARG A 69 -0.72 16.88 9.49
CA ARG A 69 -0.40 17.92 8.47
C ARG A 69 1.00 17.74 7.91
N ARG A 70 1.98 17.40 8.74
CA ARG A 70 3.34 17.10 8.28
C ARG A 70 3.37 15.89 7.36
N LEU A 71 2.67 14.80 7.71
CA LEU A 71 2.56 13.62 6.85
C LEU A 71 1.91 13.95 5.50
N GLU A 72 0.85 14.75 5.53
CA GLU A 72 0.17 15.22 4.32
C GLU A 72 1.09 16.06 3.43
N GLN A 73 1.83 17.02 3.99
CA GLN A 73 2.78 17.82 3.22
C GLN A 73 3.92 16.98 2.65
N ILE A 74 4.43 16.00 3.40
CA ILE A 74 5.47 15.09 2.91
C ILE A 74 4.95 14.29 1.71
N LEU A 75 3.72 13.77 1.81
CA LEU A 75 3.09 13.03 0.71
C LEU A 75 2.83 13.94 -0.50
N LEU A 76 2.23 15.12 -0.31
CA LEU A 76 1.90 16.04 -1.40
C LEU A 76 3.14 16.61 -2.11
N ASN A 77 4.15 17.06 -1.36
CA ASN A 77 5.33 17.69 -1.96
C ASN A 77 6.20 16.69 -2.71
N ARG A 78 6.25 15.43 -2.25
CA ARG A 78 7.13 14.40 -2.84
C ARG A 78 6.48 13.71 -4.02
N TYR A 79 5.18 13.43 -3.95
CA TYR A 79 4.44 12.79 -5.03
C TYR A 79 3.80 13.80 -5.98
N HIS A 80 4.37 15.01 -6.12
CA HIS A 80 4.06 15.86 -7.26
C HIS A 80 4.21 15.03 -8.53
N VAL A 81 3.18 15.06 -9.36
CA VAL A 81 3.11 14.36 -10.65
C VAL A 81 4.21 14.90 -11.57
N THR A 82 5.46 14.48 -11.36
CA THR A 82 6.56 14.74 -12.28
C THR A 82 6.52 13.65 -13.35
N PRO A 83 6.38 14.04 -14.63
CA PRO A 83 6.54 13.12 -15.73
C PRO A 83 8.03 12.86 -15.90
N ALA A 84 8.37 11.57 -15.90
CA ALA A 84 9.60 10.98 -16.40
C ALA A 84 10.87 10.99 -15.51
N ALA A 85 11.54 9.85 -15.64
CA ALA A 85 12.96 9.56 -15.45
C ALA A 85 13.50 9.42 -14.02
N GLY A 86 13.81 8.17 -13.68
CA GLY A 86 14.85 7.83 -12.72
C GLY A 86 14.34 7.07 -11.50
N TYR A 87 14.95 5.90 -11.30
CA TYR A 87 14.86 5.04 -10.11
C TYR A 87 14.61 5.81 -8.81
N ALA A 88 13.60 5.38 -8.04
CA ALA A 88 13.49 5.75 -6.63
C ALA A 88 13.18 4.51 -5.79
N GLN A 89 14.20 3.68 -5.58
CA GLN A 89 14.22 2.67 -4.51
C GLN A 89 14.00 3.32 -3.11
N ASP A 90 14.18 4.64 -3.03
CA ASP A 90 13.96 5.51 -1.87
C ASP A 90 12.47 5.88 -1.65
N GLU A 91 11.58 5.68 -2.63
CA GLU A 91 10.15 6.01 -2.50
C GLU A 91 9.35 4.98 -1.69
N ASP A 92 9.63 3.68 -1.86
CA ASP A 92 8.95 2.60 -1.13
C ASP A 92 9.33 2.61 0.37
N LEU A 93 10.61 2.87 0.68
CA LEU A 93 11.13 2.90 2.05
C LEU A 93 10.45 3.99 2.92
N ILE A 94 10.03 5.09 2.30
CA ILE A 94 9.40 6.21 3.01
C ILE A 94 7.94 5.88 3.31
N LEU A 95 7.22 5.25 2.37
CA LEU A 95 5.83 4.88 2.58
C LEU A 95 5.67 3.85 3.70
N ASP A 96 6.60 2.89 3.77
CA ASP A 96 6.72 1.92 4.86
C ASP A 96 6.95 2.58 6.23
N SER A 97 7.55 3.78 6.26
CA SER A 97 7.72 4.56 7.49
C SER A 97 6.49 5.41 7.85
N ILE A 98 5.67 5.78 6.86
CA ILE A 98 4.49 6.63 7.02
C ILE A 98 3.27 5.80 7.46
N ILE A 99 3.06 4.62 6.88
CA ILE A 99 1.93 3.73 7.18
C ILE A 99 1.80 3.46 8.69
N PRO A 100 2.86 3.05 9.42
CA PRO A 100 2.76 2.75 10.84
C PRO A 100 2.50 4.01 11.68
N LYS A 101 3.07 5.16 11.28
CA LYS A 101 2.84 6.45 11.95
C LYS A 101 1.39 6.90 11.81
N LEU A 102 0.83 6.82 10.60
CA LEU A 102 -0.56 7.16 10.33
C LEU A 102 -1.51 6.22 11.10
N HIS A 103 -1.23 4.91 11.10
CA HIS A 103 -2.03 3.94 11.85
C HIS A 103 -1.99 4.20 13.35
N LYS A 104 -0.80 4.45 13.92
CA LYS A 104 -0.63 4.78 15.33
C LYS A 104 -1.42 6.04 15.72
N LEU A 105 -1.34 7.10 14.91
CA LEU A 105 -2.09 8.34 15.14
C LEU A 105 -3.61 8.09 15.11
N ARG A 106 -4.10 7.30 14.14
CA ARG A 106 -5.52 6.93 14.05
C ARG A 106 -5.99 6.17 15.29
N CYS A 107 -5.21 5.20 15.77
CA CYS A 107 -5.53 4.46 16.99
C CYS A 107 -5.59 5.38 18.22
N GLN A 108 -4.67 6.34 18.34
CA GLN A 108 -4.65 7.30 19.45
C GLN A 108 -5.90 8.20 19.46
N GLU A 109 -6.32 8.69 18.29
CA GLU A 109 -7.53 9.53 18.19
C GLU A 109 -8.81 8.71 18.46
N LEU A 110 -8.89 7.46 17.98
CA LEU A 110 -10.05 6.59 18.19
C LEU A 110 -10.27 6.21 19.67
N GLN A 111 -9.20 6.13 20.48
CA GLN A 111 -9.30 5.79 21.90
C GLN A 111 -9.94 6.90 22.75
N ARG A 112 -10.07 8.13 22.25
CA ARG A 112 -10.47 9.30 23.05
C ARG A 112 -11.70 10.02 22.47
N ARG A 113 -12.71 9.26 22.04
CA ARG A 113 -13.93 9.81 21.41
C ARG A 113 -14.60 10.87 22.33
N PRO A 114 -14.80 12.10 21.84
CA PRO A 114 -15.40 13.18 22.63
C PRO A 114 -16.87 12.92 22.98
N GLN A 115 -17.58 12.10 22.20
CA GLN A 115 -18.97 11.71 22.42
C GLN A 115 -19.24 11.11 23.80
N THR A 116 -18.31 10.28 24.31
CA THR A 116 -18.45 9.68 25.63
C THR A 116 -18.42 10.76 26.71
N TRP A 117 -17.50 11.71 26.59
CA TRP A 117 -17.37 12.82 27.53
C TRP A 117 -18.52 13.82 27.42
N GLN A 118 -19.07 14.01 26.22
CA GLN A 118 -20.27 14.83 26.01
C GLN A 118 -21.49 14.22 26.70
N LYS A 119 -21.68 12.90 26.59
CA LYS A 119 -22.73 12.17 27.34
C LYS A 119 -22.53 12.32 28.84
N VAL A 120 -21.29 12.17 29.34
CA VAL A 120 -20.98 12.34 30.76
C VAL A 120 -21.29 13.77 31.23
N ALA A 121 -20.85 14.79 30.49
CA ALA A 121 -21.14 16.18 30.80
C ALA A 121 -22.65 16.48 30.80
N GLY A 122 -23.39 15.94 29.82
CA GLY A 122 -24.84 16.04 29.75
C GLY A 122 -25.54 15.39 30.95
N ARG A 123 -25.10 14.20 31.38
CA ARG A 123 -25.63 13.56 32.61
C ARG A 123 -25.33 14.35 33.88
N ILE A 124 -24.16 14.99 33.96
CA ILE A 124 -23.83 15.86 35.10
C ILE A 124 -24.71 17.12 35.08
N LEU A 125 -25.01 17.68 33.91
CA LEU A 125 -25.94 18.80 33.75
C LEU A 125 -27.36 18.41 34.19
N GLU A 126 -27.88 17.27 33.74
CA GLU A 126 -29.16 16.71 34.19
C GLU A 126 -29.20 16.56 35.72
N ALA A 127 -28.14 15.98 36.31
CA ALA A 127 -28.03 15.82 37.76
C ALA A 127 -27.94 17.17 38.49
N THR A 128 -27.34 18.19 37.87
CA THR A 128 -27.20 19.54 38.43
C THR A 128 -28.56 20.22 38.53
N ASN A 129 -29.36 20.14 37.46
CA ASN A 129 -30.71 20.68 37.45
C ASN A 129 -31.62 19.92 38.42
N ALA A 130 -31.59 18.58 38.38
CA ALA A 130 -32.38 17.75 39.29
C ALA A 130 -32.03 18.00 40.77
N PHE A 131 -30.77 18.28 41.08
CA PHE A 131 -30.37 18.65 42.43
C PHE A 131 -30.99 19.98 42.87
N TRP A 132 -31.01 20.98 41.99
CA TRP A 132 -31.55 22.31 42.29
C TRP A 132 -33.07 22.32 42.41
N ASP A 133 -33.76 21.56 41.56
CA ASP A 133 -35.22 21.45 41.55
C ASP A 133 -35.77 20.75 42.80
N ASN A 134 -35.03 19.77 43.33
CA ASN A 134 -35.40 19.03 44.54
C ASN A 134 -34.88 19.68 45.84
N LEU A 135 -34.17 20.81 45.76
CA LEU A 135 -33.64 21.50 46.92
C LEU A 135 -34.74 22.36 47.58
N GLU A 136 -34.95 22.18 48.89
CA GLU A 136 -35.87 23.01 49.69
C GLU A 136 -35.55 24.52 49.54
N GLU A 137 -36.59 25.36 49.42
CA GLU A 137 -36.44 26.80 49.15
C GLU A 137 -35.61 27.54 50.21
N GLN A 138 -35.73 27.10 51.47
CA GLN A 138 -34.96 27.64 52.61
C GLN A 138 -33.45 27.38 52.49
N ARG A 139 -33.06 26.40 51.68
CA ARG A 139 -31.65 25.99 51.47
C ARG A 139 -31.05 26.58 50.20
N LYS A 140 -31.82 27.34 49.41
CA LYS A 140 -31.34 28.10 48.24
C LYS A 140 -30.73 29.44 48.70
N ASP A 141 -29.74 29.35 49.57
CA ASP A 141 -29.02 30.52 50.06
C ASP A 141 -28.19 31.18 48.93
N PRO A 142 -27.81 32.46 49.06
CA PRO A 142 -27.10 33.18 47.99
C PRO A 142 -25.73 32.57 47.68
N VAL A 143 -25.10 31.90 48.66
CA VAL A 143 -23.82 31.19 48.46
C VAL A 143 -24.05 29.98 47.54
N MET A 144 -24.99 29.10 47.87
CA MET A 144 -25.31 27.92 47.07
C MET A 144 -25.79 28.29 45.67
N GLN A 145 -26.58 29.35 45.52
CA GLN A 145 -27.01 29.85 44.21
C GLN A 145 -25.83 30.29 43.34
N LYS A 146 -24.84 30.97 43.92
CA LYS A 146 -23.62 31.39 43.20
C LYS A 146 -22.81 30.20 42.70
N ILE A 147 -22.65 29.18 43.55
CA ILE A 147 -21.92 27.95 43.18
C ILE A 147 -22.65 27.16 42.11
N HIS A 148 -23.97 26.98 42.29
CA HIS A 148 -24.82 26.30 41.32
C HIS A 148 -24.73 26.97 39.93
N ARG A 149 -24.84 28.31 39.87
CA ARG A 149 -24.65 29.06 38.62
C ARG A 149 -23.24 28.89 38.04
N THR A 150 -22.20 28.92 38.88
CA THR A 150 -20.81 28.73 38.44
C THR A 150 -20.61 27.34 37.82
N ILE A 151 -21.21 26.32 38.43
CA ILE A 151 -21.21 24.94 37.95
C ILE A 151 -21.91 24.84 36.60
N LEU A 152 -23.10 25.43 36.45
CA LEU A 152 -23.84 25.45 35.19
C LEU A 152 -23.03 26.12 34.07
N SER A 153 -22.54 27.33 34.30
CA SER A 153 -21.72 28.05 33.32
C SER A 153 -20.46 27.27 32.91
N ARG A 154 -19.86 26.52 33.86
CA ARG A 154 -18.70 25.68 33.57
C ARG A 154 -19.07 24.45 32.75
N LEU A 155 -20.20 23.82 33.03
CA LEU A 155 -20.71 22.68 32.25
C LEU A 155 -21.07 23.10 30.83
N ASP A 156 -21.76 24.22 30.66
CA ASP A 156 -22.11 24.77 29.34
C ASP A 156 -20.84 25.04 28.51
N PHE A 157 -19.84 25.68 29.12
CA PHE A 157 -18.54 25.89 28.48
C PHE A 157 -17.88 24.57 28.05
N MET A 158 -17.94 23.53 28.89
CA MET A 158 -17.35 22.22 28.57
C MET A 158 -18.11 21.50 27.46
N LEU A 159 -19.45 21.61 27.42
CA LEU A 159 -20.27 21.02 26.37
C LEU A 159 -19.96 21.65 25.02
N VAL A 160 -19.91 22.98 24.93
CA VAL A 160 -19.52 23.69 23.70
C VAL A 160 -18.09 23.35 23.29
N LYS A 161 -17.15 23.25 24.26
CA LYS A 161 -15.78 22.81 23.98
C LYS A 161 -15.74 21.40 23.40
N LEU A 162 -16.51 20.46 23.96
CA LEU A 162 -16.58 19.07 23.51
C LEU A 162 -17.20 18.93 22.13
N GLU A 163 -18.23 19.71 21.82
CA GLU A 163 -18.85 19.78 20.49
C GLU A 163 -17.85 20.26 19.43
N GLY A 164 -17.13 21.34 19.71
CA GLY A 164 -16.04 21.79 18.83
C GLY A 164 -14.98 20.72 18.62
N LEU A 165 -14.58 20.03 19.69
CA LEU A 165 -13.61 18.93 19.63
C LEU A 165 -14.10 17.72 18.82
N GLU A 166 -15.40 17.44 18.82
CA GLU A 166 -15.99 16.40 17.98
C GLU A 166 -15.82 16.72 16.50
N SER A 167 -16.22 17.92 16.08
CA SER A 167 -16.03 18.37 14.70
C SER A 167 -14.55 18.28 14.27
N TYR A 168 -13.62 18.69 15.13
CA TYR A 168 -12.19 18.58 14.83
C TYR A 168 -11.70 17.14 14.73
N THR A 169 -12.21 16.24 15.57
CA THR A 169 -11.83 14.82 15.54
C THR A 169 -12.32 14.20 14.23
N GLN A 170 -13.56 14.51 13.83
CA GLN A 170 -14.14 14.04 12.59
C GLN A 170 -13.33 14.49 11.37
N VAL A 171 -13.05 15.80 11.24
CA VAL A 171 -12.23 16.34 10.14
C VAL A 171 -10.83 15.71 10.12
N THR A 172 -10.24 15.44 11.28
CA THR A 172 -8.92 14.81 11.37
C THR A 172 -8.96 13.35 10.90
N LEU A 173 -9.99 12.60 11.26
CA LEU A 173 -10.18 11.22 10.80
C LEU A 173 -10.44 11.16 9.29
N GLU A 174 -11.31 12.04 8.76
CA GLU A 174 -11.56 12.16 7.32
C GLU A 174 -10.26 12.47 6.55
N ARG A 175 -9.43 13.38 7.07
CA ARG A 175 -8.10 13.66 6.49
C ARG A 175 -7.19 12.43 6.51
N MET A 176 -7.14 11.68 7.60
CA MET A 176 -6.34 10.45 7.67
C MET A 176 -6.81 9.40 6.66
N ASP A 177 -8.13 9.30 6.43
CA ASP A 177 -8.70 8.38 5.44
C ASP A 177 -8.35 8.84 4.00
N MET A 178 -8.45 10.14 3.70
CA MET A 178 -7.98 10.69 2.42
C MET A 178 -6.47 10.42 2.21
N LEU A 179 -5.63 10.60 3.23
CA LEU A 179 -4.21 10.28 3.13
C LEU A 179 -3.96 8.80 2.83
N ARG A 180 -4.74 7.89 3.43
CA ARG A 180 -4.65 6.46 3.16
C ARG A 180 -5.03 6.14 1.71
N GLU A 181 -6.09 6.76 1.20
CA GLU A 181 -6.51 6.59 -0.20
C GLU A 181 -5.44 7.11 -1.18
N LEU A 182 -4.88 8.30 -0.90
CA LEU A 182 -3.78 8.86 -1.69
C LEU A 182 -2.58 7.92 -1.70
N MET A 183 -2.18 7.37 -0.55
CA MET A 183 -1.10 6.41 -0.45
C MET A 183 -1.37 5.15 -1.27
N ASN A 184 -2.58 4.58 -1.20
CA ASN A 184 -2.94 3.41 -2.01
C ASN A 184 -2.90 3.72 -3.51
N SER A 185 -3.34 4.92 -3.91
CA SER A 185 -3.26 5.39 -5.30
C SER A 185 -1.81 5.48 -5.79
N ILE A 186 -0.91 6.02 -4.95
CA ILE A 186 0.53 6.11 -5.22
C ILE A 186 1.13 4.71 -5.38
N ILE A 187 0.87 3.77 -4.46
CA ILE A 187 1.32 2.38 -4.56
C ILE A 187 0.89 1.77 -5.90
N GLY A 188 -0.39 1.89 -6.24
CA GLY A 188 -0.91 1.38 -7.51
C GLY A 188 -0.32 2.07 -8.75
N GLN A 189 0.19 3.30 -8.63
CA GLN A 189 0.92 3.98 -9.70
C GLN A 189 2.35 3.45 -9.84
N VAL A 190 3.06 3.23 -8.74
CA VAL A 190 4.40 2.64 -8.71
C VAL A 190 4.36 1.21 -9.28
N GLU A 191 3.45 0.37 -8.79
CA GLU A 191 3.27 -1.00 -9.29
C GLU A 191 2.98 -1.03 -10.80
N SER A 192 2.14 -0.11 -11.30
CA SER A 192 1.85 -0.03 -12.73
C SER A 192 3.06 0.41 -13.55
N ARG A 193 3.92 1.30 -13.03
CA ARG A 193 5.16 1.70 -13.71
C ARG A 193 6.16 0.56 -13.75
N LEU A 194 6.34 -0.13 -12.61
CA LEU A 194 7.21 -1.29 -12.50
C LEU A 194 6.77 -2.41 -13.47
N SER A 195 5.46 -2.68 -13.55
CA SER A 195 4.91 -3.67 -14.48
C SER A 195 5.19 -3.34 -15.95
N VAL A 196 5.14 -2.06 -16.34
CA VAL A 196 5.50 -1.63 -17.70
C VAL A 196 6.99 -1.83 -17.94
N GLU A 197 7.85 -1.45 -17.00
CA GLU A 197 9.30 -1.64 -17.13
C GLU A 197 9.70 -3.12 -17.20
N ILE A 198 9.07 -3.98 -16.40
CA ILE A 198 9.30 -5.44 -16.50
C ILE A 198 8.90 -5.94 -17.89
N ALA A 199 7.78 -5.46 -18.44
CA ALA A 199 7.35 -5.85 -19.78
C ALA A 199 8.34 -5.37 -20.88
N THR A 200 8.88 -4.15 -20.77
CA THR A 200 9.89 -3.66 -21.73
C THR A 200 11.21 -4.45 -21.62
N GLN A 201 11.63 -4.81 -20.39
CA GLN A 201 12.79 -5.66 -20.17
C GLN A 201 12.58 -7.07 -20.71
N GLN A 202 11.40 -7.66 -20.50
CA GLN A 202 11.03 -8.96 -21.08
C GLN A 202 11.05 -8.92 -22.61
N HIS A 203 10.54 -7.85 -23.22
CA HIS A 203 10.62 -7.67 -24.68
C HIS A 203 12.08 -7.64 -25.16
N ARG A 204 12.95 -6.85 -24.51
CA ARG A 204 14.38 -6.79 -24.86
C ARG A 204 15.07 -8.14 -24.70
N LEU A 205 14.71 -8.90 -23.67
CA LEU A 205 15.24 -10.24 -23.44
C LEU A 205 14.76 -11.22 -24.52
N ALA A 206 13.49 -11.16 -24.92
CA ALA A 206 12.95 -11.96 -26.00
C ALA A 206 13.65 -11.66 -27.34
N ASP A 207 13.91 -10.38 -27.65
CA ASP A 207 14.67 -9.97 -28.83
C ASP A 207 16.10 -10.53 -28.82
N ALA A 208 16.77 -10.48 -27.66
CA ALA A 208 18.10 -11.05 -27.50
C ALA A 208 18.08 -12.58 -27.66
N SER A 209 17.10 -13.26 -27.05
CA SER A 209 16.91 -14.71 -27.17
C SER A 209 16.60 -15.13 -28.61
N ARG A 210 15.86 -14.32 -29.37
CA ARG A 210 15.62 -14.55 -30.81
C ARG A 210 16.93 -14.52 -31.60
N ARG A 211 17.83 -13.57 -31.32
CA ARG A 211 19.16 -13.52 -31.96
C ARG A 211 20.04 -14.71 -31.58
N ASP A 212 19.99 -15.14 -30.32
CA ASP A 212 20.71 -16.33 -29.85
C ASP A 212 20.18 -17.61 -30.54
N SER A 213 18.86 -17.72 -30.67
CA SER A 213 18.20 -18.80 -31.42
C SER A 213 18.64 -18.85 -32.89
N ILE A 214 18.83 -17.71 -33.55
CA ILE A 214 19.35 -17.66 -34.91
C ILE A 214 20.79 -18.20 -34.95
N SER A 215 21.64 -17.79 -34.02
CA SER A 215 23.03 -18.25 -33.94
C SER A 215 23.11 -19.76 -33.69
N MET A 216 22.23 -20.29 -32.83
CA MET A 216 22.11 -21.72 -32.56
C MET A 216 21.69 -22.51 -33.82
N LYS A 217 20.73 -21.98 -34.59
CA LYS A 217 20.32 -22.57 -35.87
C LYS A 217 21.50 -22.60 -36.86
N THR A 218 22.33 -21.56 -36.90
CA THR A 218 23.53 -21.50 -37.75
C THR A 218 24.57 -22.55 -37.36
N LEU A 219 24.84 -22.73 -36.07
CA LEU A 219 25.78 -23.76 -35.60
C LEU A 219 25.28 -25.18 -35.94
N ALA A 220 23.99 -25.43 -35.72
CA ALA A 220 23.38 -26.71 -36.05
C ALA A 220 23.45 -27.02 -37.56
N PHE A 221 23.22 -26.01 -38.41
CA PHE A 221 23.40 -26.13 -39.85
C PHE A 221 24.84 -26.48 -40.22
N LEU A 222 25.82 -25.77 -39.64
CA LEU A 222 27.24 -26.02 -39.89
C LEU A 222 27.65 -27.44 -39.46
N GLY A 223 27.14 -27.90 -38.31
CA GLY A 223 27.32 -29.27 -37.83
C GLY A 223 26.72 -30.32 -38.77
N ALA A 224 25.51 -30.10 -39.28
CA ALA A 224 24.84 -31.00 -40.22
C ALA A 224 25.60 -31.15 -41.56
N VAL A 225 26.31 -30.10 -42.00
CA VAL A 225 27.16 -30.13 -43.19
C VAL A 225 28.47 -30.88 -42.93
N PHE A 226 29.12 -30.66 -41.78
CA PHE A 226 30.45 -31.25 -41.51
C PHE A 226 30.41 -32.69 -40.98
N LEU A 227 29.35 -33.11 -40.28
CA LEU A 227 29.24 -34.46 -39.73
C LEU A 227 29.42 -35.60 -40.76
N PRO A 228 28.69 -35.61 -41.90
CA PRO A 228 28.79 -36.70 -42.88
C PRO A 228 30.16 -36.73 -43.56
N GLY A 229 30.74 -35.56 -43.84
CA GLY A 229 32.08 -35.45 -44.42
C GLY A 229 33.16 -35.97 -43.48
N THR A 230 33.08 -35.62 -42.19
CA THR A 230 34.05 -36.05 -41.17
C THR A 230 33.93 -37.57 -40.90
N PHE A 231 32.71 -38.09 -40.86
CA PHE A 231 32.46 -39.52 -40.68
C PHE A 231 33.04 -40.36 -41.83
N LEU A 232 32.82 -39.93 -43.08
CA LEU A 232 33.40 -40.61 -44.24
C LEU A 232 34.93 -40.49 -44.25
N ALA A 233 35.48 -39.31 -43.94
CA ALA A 233 36.94 -39.14 -43.85
C ALA A 233 37.57 -40.09 -42.81
N ALA A 234 36.91 -40.29 -41.66
CA ALA A 234 37.36 -41.25 -40.65
C ALA A 234 37.26 -42.70 -41.12
N LEU A 235 36.17 -43.09 -41.79
CA LEU A 235 36.00 -44.44 -42.34
C LEU A 235 37.04 -44.77 -43.42
N PHE A 236 37.32 -43.83 -44.33
CA PHE A 236 38.34 -44.00 -45.37
C PHE A 236 39.77 -43.91 -44.82
N SER A 237 39.97 -43.33 -43.63
CA SER A 237 41.27 -43.30 -42.95
C SER A 237 41.59 -44.60 -42.20
N MET A 238 40.64 -45.54 -42.09
CA MET A 238 40.92 -46.86 -41.52
C MET A 238 41.70 -47.72 -42.54
N PRO A 239 42.79 -48.42 -42.13
CA PRO A 239 43.62 -49.23 -43.02
C PRO A 239 42.91 -50.42 -43.68
N SER A 240 41.66 -50.71 -43.31
CA SER A 240 40.86 -51.83 -43.81
C SER A 240 40.25 -51.60 -45.20
N LEU A 241 40.37 -50.39 -45.76
CA LEU A 241 39.98 -50.06 -47.14
C LEU A 241 41.24 -49.82 -48.00
N ASP A 242 42.14 -50.79 -48.04
CA ASP A 242 43.31 -50.75 -48.91
C ASP A 242 42.90 -51.10 -50.35
N PHE A 243 42.81 -50.10 -51.22
CA PHE A 243 42.61 -50.27 -52.67
C PHE A 243 43.91 -50.72 -53.38
N SER A 244 44.72 -51.52 -52.70
CA SER A 244 45.93 -52.10 -53.26
C SER A 244 45.60 -53.37 -54.03
N ASP A 245 45.11 -53.21 -55.25
CA ASP A 245 45.45 -54.17 -56.30
C ASP A 245 45.81 -53.42 -57.59
N GLY A 246 47.12 -53.31 -57.83
CA GLY A 246 47.72 -53.09 -59.14
C GLY A 246 47.40 -51.79 -59.90
N LYS A 247 48.30 -50.81 -59.77
CA LYS A 247 48.61 -49.75 -60.77
C LYS A 247 47.44 -48.86 -61.23
N GLY A 248 47.31 -47.70 -60.58
CA GLY A 248 46.74 -46.49 -61.19
C GLY A 248 45.35 -46.05 -60.73
N ASP A 249 44.75 -46.67 -59.71
CA ASP A 249 43.33 -46.48 -59.38
C ASP A 249 43.04 -45.50 -58.22
N PHE A 250 43.99 -44.61 -57.88
CA PHE A 250 43.76 -43.54 -56.89
C PHE A 250 42.62 -42.59 -57.31
N SER A 251 42.40 -42.42 -58.62
CA SER A 251 41.30 -41.61 -59.16
C SER A 251 39.93 -42.25 -58.94
N ARG A 252 39.84 -43.59 -58.92
CA ARG A 252 38.57 -44.32 -58.74
C ARG A 252 38.14 -44.35 -57.27
N GLY A 253 39.07 -44.41 -56.32
CA GLY A 253 38.79 -44.27 -54.88
C GLY A 253 38.24 -42.88 -54.50
N ILE A 254 38.83 -41.81 -55.07
CA ILE A 254 38.32 -40.44 -54.91
C ILE A 254 36.93 -40.30 -55.54
N GLY A 255 36.70 -40.91 -56.70
CA GLY A 255 35.39 -40.95 -57.33
C GLY A 255 34.32 -41.62 -56.45
N MET A 256 34.63 -42.77 -55.86
CA MET A 256 33.71 -43.50 -54.98
C MET A 256 33.39 -42.72 -53.69
N TYR A 257 34.37 -42.00 -53.14
CA TYR A 257 34.17 -41.08 -52.01
C TYR A 257 33.10 -40.03 -52.35
N PHE A 258 33.22 -39.34 -53.49
CA PHE A 258 32.22 -38.34 -53.90
C PHE A 258 30.84 -38.95 -54.18
N VAL A 259 30.79 -40.16 -54.75
CA VAL A 259 29.54 -40.87 -55.04
C VAL A 259 28.75 -41.24 -53.77
N ILE A 260 29.43 -41.54 -52.67
CA ILE A 260 28.77 -41.85 -51.38
C ILE A 260 28.53 -40.59 -50.55
N MET A 261 29.47 -39.64 -50.60
CA MET A 261 29.43 -38.42 -49.79
C MET A 261 28.30 -37.47 -50.19
N VAL A 262 28.07 -37.27 -51.48
CA VAL A 262 27.00 -36.38 -51.97
C VAL A 262 25.59 -36.83 -51.54
N PRO A 263 25.16 -38.09 -51.74
CA PRO A 263 23.83 -38.53 -51.30
C PRO A 263 23.72 -38.58 -49.77
N LEU A 264 24.78 -38.94 -49.06
CA LEU A 264 24.77 -38.93 -47.59
C LEU A 264 24.60 -37.51 -47.04
N THR A 265 25.30 -36.53 -47.62
CA THR A 265 25.19 -35.11 -47.24
C THR A 265 23.80 -34.56 -47.57
N LEU A 266 23.25 -34.89 -48.74
CA LEU A 266 21.87 -34.55 -49.11
C LEU A 266 20.84 -35.19 -48.18
N LEU A 267 21.08 -36.42 -47.71
CA LEU A 267 20.20 -37.11 -46.77
C LEU A 267 20.24 -36.44 -45.39
N THR A 268 21.42 -36.10 -44.85
CA THR A 268 21.54 -35.37 -43.57
C THR A 268 20.93 -33.98 -43.65
N LEU A 269 21.17 -33.23 -44.73
CA LEU A 269 20.54 -31.93 -44.95
C LEU A 269 19.03 -32.06 -45.14
N GLY A 270 18.57 -33.10 -45.84
CA GLY A 270 17.15 -33.38 -46.04
C GLY A 270 16.43 -33.70 -44.72
N ILE A 271 17.02 -34.56 -43.87
CA ILE A 271 16.50 -34.87 -42.54
C ILE A 271 16.48 -33.61 -41.67
N TRP A 272 17.58 -32.85 -41.65
CA TRP A 272 17.67 -31.60 -40.88
C TRP A 272 16.64 -30.57 -41.36
N TRP A 273 16.49 -30.38 -42.67
CA TRP A 273 15.52 -29.46 -43.24
C TRP A 273 14.09 -29.87 -42.90
N LYS A 274 13.76 -31.16 -43.00
CA LYS A 274 12.42 -31.66 -42.65
C LYS A 274 12.13 -31.50 -41.15
N PHE A 275 13.08 -31.86 -40.29
CA PHE A 275 12.93 -31.73 -38.84
C PHE A 275 12.83 -30.25 -38.44
N THR A 276 13.67 -29.40 -39.00
CA THR A 276 13.63 -27.95 -38.77
C THR A 276 12.34 -27.35 -39.27
N GLN A 277 11.82 -27.70 -40.45
CA GLN A 277 10.53 -27.18 -40.92
C GLN A 277 9.34 -27.64 -40.07
N VAL A 278 9.34 -28.88 -39.59
CA VAL A 278 8.25 -29.40 -38.73
C VAL A 278 8.30 -28.71 -37.36
N SER A 279 9.47 -28.71 -36.71
CA SER A 279 9.63 -28.07 -35.39
C SER A 279 9.50 -26.55 -35.44
N VAL A 280 9.87 -25.90 -36.54
CA VAL A 280 9.70 -24.45 -36.70
C VAL A 280 8.25 -24.10 -37.02
N LYS A 281 7.52 -24.85 -37.86
CA LYS A 281 6.11 -24.52 -38.13
C LYS A 281 5.21 -24.68 -36.91
N GLU A 282 5.34 -25.78 -36.17
CA GLU A 282 4.51 -26.00 -34.97
C GLU A 282 4.84 -24.96 -33.88
N VAL A 283 6.12 -24.67 -33.65
CA VAL A 283 6.53 -23.71 -32.61
C VAL A 283 6.29 -22.27 -33.05
N GLU A 284 6.48 -21.90 -34.32
CA GLU A 284 6.30 -20.53 -34.82
C GLU A 284 4.82 -20.18 -35.03
N GLU A 285 3.96 -21.11 -35.45
CA GLU A 285 2.50 -20.86 -35.48
C GLU A 285 1.92 -20.75 -34.06
N GLU A 286 2.33 -21.60 -33.12
CA GLU A 286 1.90 -21.48 -31.71
C GLU A 286 2.49 -20.23 -31.05
N HIS A 287 3.78 -19.96 -31.18
CA HIS A 287 4.40 -18.80 -30.51
C HIS A 287 4.07 -17.48 -31.20
N ALA A 288 3.97 -17.39 -32.53
CA ALA A 288 3.62 -16.14 -33.20
C ALA A 288 2.18 -15.74 -32.87
N SER A 289 1.25 -16.70 -32.90
CA SER A 289 -0.13 -16.43 -32.49
C SER A 289 -0.23 -16.05 -31.01
N GLU A 290 0.55 -16.68 -30.13
CA GLU A 290 0.57 -16.36 -28.70
C GLU A 290 1.27 -15.01 -28.40
N ILE A 291 2.34 -14.67 -29.12
CA ILE A 291 3.06 -13.40 -28.98
C ILE A 291 2.22 -12.25 -29.52
N GLU A 292 1.64 -12.36 -30.72
CA GLU A 292 0.74 -11.35 -31.27
C GLU A 292 -0.47 -11.14 -30.36
N MET A 293 -1.12 -12.21 -29.90
CA MET A 293 -2.20 -12.10 -28.91
C MET A 293 -1.75 -11.42 -27.62
N ARG A 294 -0.55 -11.77 -27.10
CA ARG A 294 -0.03 -11.13 -25.89
C ARG A 294 0.28 -9.65 -26.11
N VAL A 295 0.87 -9.28 -27.23
CA VAL A 295 1.18 -7.87 -27.59
C VAL A 295 -0.09 -7.06 -27.75
N TYR A 296 -1.08 -7.54 -28.52
CA TYR A 296 -2.38 -6.86 -28.64
C TYR A 296 -3.10 -6.76 -27.29
N SER A 297 -3.06 -7.81 -26.47
CA SER A 297 -3.66 -7.78 -25.13
C SER A 297 -2.95 -6.82 -24.17
N LEU A 298 -1.66 -6.56 -24.40
CA LEU A 298 -0.84 -5.68 -23.58
C LEU A 298 -1.07 -4.22 -23.99
N GLU A 299 -1.06 -3.92 -25.29
CA GLU A 299 -1.42 -2.61 -25.83
C GLU A 299 -2.83 -2.20 -25.42
N ASP A 300 -3.81 -3.08 -25.56
CA ASP A 300 -5.20 -2.76 -25.20
C ASP A 300 -5.34 -2.58 -23.67
N ARG A 301 -4.61 -3.36 -22.85
CA ARG A 301 -4.57 -3.13 -21.40
C ARG A 301 -3.91 -1.79 -21.04
N ILE A 302 -2.81 -1.43 -21.68
CA ILE A 302 -2.11 -0.17 -21.46
C ILE A 302 -3.00 1.00 -21.89
N MET A 303 -3.60 0.94 -23.08
CA MET A 303 -4.48 1.98 -23.60
C MET A 303 -5.76 2.14 -22.78
N ARG A 304 -6.40 1.06 -22.33
CA ARG A 304 -7.55 1.15 -21.41
C ARG A 304 -7.17 1.84 -20.10
N ARG A 305 -6.00 1.50 -19.54
CA ARG A 305 -5.53 2.06 -18.26
C ARG A 305 -5.15 3.54 -18.40
N ILE A 306 -4.57 3.94 -19.53
CA ILE A 306 -4.31 5.35 -19.87
C ILE A 306 -5.65 6.09 -20.04
N ARG A 307 -6.57 5.57 -20.85
CA ARG A 307 -7.88 6.19 -21.11
C ARG A 307 -8.72 6.40 -19.84
N GLN A 308 -8.66 5.44 -18.90
CA GLN A 308 -9.33 5.56 -17.60
C GLN A 308 -8.72 6.63 -16.68
N ARG A 309 -7.41 6.89 -16.77
CA ARG A 309 -6.73 7.88 -15.91
C ARG A 309 -6.67 9.28 -16.50
N THR A 310 -6.61 9.43 -17.83
CA THR A 310 -6.36 10.73 -18.47
C THR A 310 -7.62 11.43 -18.99
N GLY A 311 -8.77 10.76 -19.09
CA GLY A 311 -10.03 11.33 -19.60
C GLY A 311 -10.01 11.80 -21.06
N LEU A 312 -8.84 11.85 -21.70
CA LEU A 312 -8.63 12.28 -23.08
C LEU A 312 -8.63 11.07 -24.02
N ARG A 313 -9.55 11.10 -25.00
CA ARG A 313 -9.57 10.17 -26.12
C ARG A 313 -8.44 10.54 -27.08
N ILE A 314 -7.28 9.91 -26.96
CA ILE A 314 -6.24 9.98 -27.99
C ILE A 314 -6.62 8.97 -29.08
N GLY A 315 -6.88 9.47 -30.29
CA GLY A 315 -7.16 8.66 -31.47
C GLY A 315 -5.88 7.98 -31.97
N THR A 316 -6.00 6.73 -32.35
CA THR A 316 -4.94 5.92 -32.95
C THR A 316 -4.53 6.52 -34.30
N LEU A 317 -3.26 6.90 -34.44
CA LEU A 317 -2.65 7.17 -35.75
C LEU A 317 -2.44 5.83 -36.45
N GLU A 318 -3.36 5.49 -37.35
CA GLU A 318 -3.13 4.45 -38.34
C GLU A 318 -2.01 4.93 -39.28
N VAL A 319 -0.88 4.24 -39.26
CA VAL A 319 0.16 4.38 -40.27
C VAL A 319 -0.29 3.58 -41.49
N SER A 320 -0.70 4.30 -42.54
CA SER A 320 -1.02 3.72 -43.85
C SER A 320 0.25 3.18 -44.51
N PRO A 321 0.24 1.98 -45.11
CA PRO A 321 1.39 1.45 -45.84
C PRO A 321 1.48 2.13 -47.21
N ALA A 322 2.66 2.59 -47.57
CA ALA A 322 3.03 3.00 -48.93
C ALA A 322 3.95 1.94 -49.55
#